data_AF-A0A2V9CK95-F1
#
_entry.id   AF-A0A2V9CK95-F1
#
_cell.length_a   1.000
_cell.length_b   1.000
_cell.length_c   1.000
_cell.angle_alpha   90.00
_cell.angle_beta   90.00
_cell.angle_gamma   90.00
#
_symmetry.space_group_name_H-M   'P 1'
#
loop_
_entity.id
_entity.type
_entity.pdbx_description
1 polymer ?
#
loop_
_entity_poly.entity_id
_entity_poly.type
_entity_poly.pdbx_seq_one_letter_code
_entity_poly.pdbx_strand_id
1 'polypeptide(L)'
;MDGKTQIRPVQTTCHLRAYQSEALTAVRDAYRAGKRRVIVSLPTGSGKTVVFAHFPRVLKMKKRLLVLAHREELLLQARDTFRSIDPEFQTR
;
A
#
# COMPACT_ATOMS: atom_id res chain seq x y z
N MET A 1 43.08 6.42 10.39
CA MET A 1 41.96 6.12 11.32
C MET A 1 40.75 6.75 10.65
N ASP A 2 40.11 6.06 9.71
CA ASP A 2 39.11 6.70 8.84
C ASP A 2 37.91 5.76 8.76
N GLY A 3 37.11 5.82 9.83
CA GLY A 3 35.85 5.11 9.98
C GLY A 3 34.83 5.64 8.98
N LYS A 4 34.65 4.92 7.88
CA LYS A 4 33.58 5.16 6.91
C LYS A 4 32.23 4.99 7.60
N THR A 5 31.56 6.09 7.92
CA THR A 5 30.14 6.10 8.31
C THR A 5 29.32 5.61 7.13
N GLN A 6 29.04 4.30 7.08
CA GLN A 6 28.03 3.74 6.20
C GLN A 6 26.66 4.21 6.68
N ILE A 7 26.07 5.16 5.97
CA ILE A 7 24.65 5.49 6.11
C ILE A 7 23.88 4.28 5.55
N ARG A 8 23.50 3.35 6.43
CA ARG A 8 22.58 2.27 6.06
C ARG A 8 21.19 2.90 5.81
N PRO A 9 20.50 2.58 4.70
CA PRO A 9 19.13 3.05 4.51
C PRO A 9 18.27 2.49 5.65
N VAL A 10 17.58 3.37 6.37
CA VAL A 10 16.64 2.97 7.42
C VAL A 10 15.48 2.24 6.76
N GLN A 11 15.48 0.90 6.84
CA GLN A 11 14.35 0.12 6.39
C GLN A 11 13.23 0.30 7.40
N THR A 12 12.25 1.14 7.06
CA THR A 12 11.09 1.40 7.89
C THR A 12 10.14 0.20 7.77
N THR A 13 10.30 -0.81 8.62
CA THR A 13 9.34 -1.90 8.73
C THR A 13 8.08 -1.38 9.42
N CYS A 14 7.19 -0.74 8.64
CA CYS A 14 5.91 -0.27 9.14
C CYS A 14 4.98 -1.48 9.34
N HIS A 15 4.80 -1.90 10.60
CA HIS A 15 3.83 -2.92 10.94
C HIS A 15 2.41 -2.38 10.75
N LEU A 16 1.56 -3.16 10.08
CA LEU A 16 0.15 -2.82 9.90
C LEU A 16 -0.59 -2.80 11.24
N ARG A 17 -1.42 -1.78 11.45
CA ARG A 17 -2.32 -1.75 12.61
C ARG A 17 -3.42 -2.80 12.46
N ALA A 18 -3.99 -3.27 13.57
CA ALA A 18 -5.00 -4.33 13.58
C ALA A 18 -6.15 -4.08 12.60
N TYR A 19 -6.72 -2.87 12.60
CA TYR A 19 -7.82 -2.49 11.70
C TYR A 19 -7.40 -2.49 10.21
N GLN A 20 -6.13 -2.24 9.89
CA GLN A 20 -5.63 -2.27 8.52
C GLN A 20 -5.51 -3.71 8.03
N SER A 21 -4.98 -4.59 8.88
CA SER A 21 -4.88 -6.03 8.63
C SER A 21 -6.27 -6.68 8.50
N GLU A 22 -7.23 -6.27 9.31
CA GLU A 22 -8.62 -6.70 9.22
C GLU A 22 -9.26 -6.25 7.90
N ALA A 23 -9.11 -4.97 7.52
CA ALA A 23 -9.61 -4.46 6.25
C ALA A 23 -9.01 -5.21 5.05
N LEU A 24 -7.70 -5.49 5.07
CA LEU A 24 -7.03 -6.28 4.03
C LEU A 24 -7.55 -7.70 3.95
N THR A 25 -7.80 -8.33 5.10
CA THR A 25 -8.36 -9.67 5.19
C THR A 25 -9.77 -9.71 4.60
N ALA A 26 -10.63 -8.76 4.97
CA ALA A 26 -11.98 -8.65 4.44
C ALA A 26 -12.00 -8.45 2.90
N VAL A 27 -11.12 -7.59 2.38
CA VAL A 27 -10.98 -7.36 0.93
C VAL A 27 -10.51 -8.62 0.22
N ARG A 28 -9.50 -9.31 0.76
CA ARG A 28 -8.98 -10.57 0.21
C ARG A 28 -10.06 -11.64 0.13
N ASP A 29 -10.83 -11.80 1.20
CA ASP A 29 -11.82 -12.85 1.29
C ASP A 29 -13.02 -12.56 0.37
N ALA A 30 -13.44 -11.30 0.27
CA ALA A 30 -14.43 -10.86 -0.72
C ALA A 30 -13.95 -11.10 -2.17
N TYR A 31 -12.68 -10.78 -2.45
CA TYR A 31 -12.08 -11.02 -3.77
C TYR A 31 -12.03 -12.52 -4.12
N ARG A 32 -11.66 -13.38 -3.16
CA ARG A 32 -11.67 -14.85 -3.32
C ARG A 32 -13.07 -15.41 -3.51
N ALA A 33 -14.07 -14.82 -2.86
CA ALA A 33 -15.48 -15.13 -3.08
C ALA A 33 -16.04 -14.58 -4.41
N GLY A 34 -15.17 -14.04 -5.30
CA GLY A 34 -15.54 -13.58 -6.63
C GLY A 34 -16.16 -12.18 -6.67
N LYS A 35 -16.29 -11.47 -5.53
CA LYS A 35 -16.84 -10.12 -5.49
C LYS A 35 -15.90 -9.14 -6.21
N ARG A 36 -16.47 -8.30 -7.07
CA ARG A 36 -15.71 -7.32 -7.90
C ARG A 36 -15.91 -5.88 -7.49
N ARG A 37 -17.00 -5.59 -6.77
CA ARG A 37 -17.32 -4.26 -6.24
C ARG A 37 -17.23 -4.34 -4.72
N VAL A 38 -16.13 -3.82 -4.17
CA VAL A 38 -15.85 -3.82 -2.74
C VAL A 38 -15.55 -2.39 -2.32
N ILE A 39 -16.16 -1.95 -1.22
CA ILE A 39 -15.92 -0.64 -0.63
C ILE A 39 -15.19 -0.85 0.70
N VAL A 40 -14.09 -0.13 0.89
CA VAL A 40 -13.38 -0.08 2.17
C VAL A 40 -13.73 1.25 2.83
N SER A 41 -14.48 1.19 3.92
CA SER A 41 -14.82 2.37 4.73
C SER A 41 -13.83 2.49 5.88
N LEU A 42 -13.05 3.57 5.87
CA LEU A 42 -12.12 3.92 6.94
C LEU A 42 -12.15 5.45 7.14
N PRO A 43 -11.90 5.99 8.34
CA PRO A 43 -11.89 7.43 8.59
C PRO A 43 -10.64 8.11 7.98
N THR A 44 -10.63 9.44 7.87
CA THR A 44 -9.42 10.19 7.48
C THR A 44 -8.28 9.95 8.48
N GLY A 45 -7.02 10.08 8.07
CA GLY A 45 -5.85 9.81 8.93
C GLY A 45 -5.59 8.34 9.28
N SER A 46 -6.49 7.41 8.95
CA SER A 46 -6.33 5.97 9.24
C SER A 46 -5.30 5.23 8.37
N GLY A 47 -4.78 5.89 7.32
CA GLY A 47 -3.87 5.27 6.37
C GLY A 47 -4.57 4.47 5.27
N LYS A 48 -5.68 4.97 4.72
CA LYS A 48 -6.37 4.35 3.57
C LYS A 48 -5.43 4.02 2.40
N THR A 49 -4.45 4.89 2.16
CA THR A 49 -3.41 4.72 1.15
C THR A 49 -2.51 3.51 1.44
N VAL A 50 -2.09 3.34 2.70
CA VAL A 50 -1.30 2.18 3.12
C VAL A 50 -2.09 0.90 2.86
N VAL A 51 -3.38 0.88 3.19
CA VAL A 51 -4.25 -0.29 2.98
C VAL A 51 -4.29 -0.71 1.49
N PHE A 52 -4.64 0.20 0.56
CA PHE A 52 -4.69 -0.21 -0.84
C PHE A 52 -3.31 -0.47 -1.45
N ALA A 53 -2.24 0.10 -0.90
CA ALA A 53 -0.88 -0.16 -1.35
C ALA A 53 -0.45 -1.62 -1.13
N HIS A 54 -1.05 -2.31 -0.16
CA HIS A 54 -0.82 -3.73 0.07
C HIS A 54 -1.67 -4.65 -0.82
N PHE A 55 -2.65 -4.14 -1.59
CA PHE A 55 -3.53 -4.96 -2.41
C PHE A 55 -2.79 -5.85 -3.42
N PRO A 56 -1.78 -5.37 -4.18
CA PRO A 56 -1.07 -6.21 -5.14
C PRO A 56 -0.50 -7.49 -4.49
N ARG A 57 0.12 -7.35 -3.31
CA ARG A 57 0.70 -8.45 -2.55
C ARG A 57 -0.37 -9.36 -1.94
N VAL A 58 -1.37 -8.79 -1.28
CA VAL A 58 -2.42 -9.53 -0.56
C VAL A 58 -3.35 -10.30 -1.51
N LEU A 59 -3.70 -9.69 -2.64
CA LEU A 59 -4.56 -10.29 -3.66
C LEU A 59 -3.78 -11.10 -4.70
N LYS A 60 -2.44 -11.16 -4.59
CA LYS A 60 -1.53 -11.80 -5.55
C LYS A 60 -1.83 -11.35 -6.99
N MET A 61 -2.01 -10.04 -7.18
CA MET A 61 -2.37 -9.48 -8.47
C MET A 61 -1.24 -9.71 -9.47
N LYS A 62 -1.54 -10.38 -10.58
CA LYS A 62 -0.64 -10.47 -11.75
C LYS A 62 -0.88 -9.36 -12.78
N LYS A 63 -1.92 -8.54 -12.55
CA LYS A 63 -2.38 -7.48 -13.45
C LYS A 63 -2.08 -6.12 -12.86
N ARG A 64 -2.08 -5.09 -13.72
CA ARG A 64 -1.91 -3.68 -13.34
C ARG A 64 -2.98 -3.22 -12.35
N LEU A 65 -2.59 -2.36 -11.41
CA LEU A 65 -3.48 -1.62 -10.53
C LEU A 65 -3.64 -0.18 -11.06
N LEU A 66 -4.88 0.30 -11.20
CA LEU A 66 -5.19 1.68 -11.56
C LEU A 66 -5.70 2.40 -10.31
N VAL A 67 -5.00 3.46 -9.90
CA VAL A 67 -5.42 4.33 -8.80
C VAL A 67 -5.93 5.64 -9.42
N LEU A 68 -7.18 5.98 -9.11
CA LEU A 68 -7.82 7.20 -9.60
C LEU A 68 -8.08 8.14 -8.41
N ALA A 69 -7.75 9.41 -8.59
CA ALA A 69 -8.05 10.46 -7.63
C ALA A 69 -8.37 11.75 -8.39
N HIS A 70 -9.13 12.64 -7.74
CA HIS A 70 -9.51 13.92 -8.33
C HIS A 70 -8.41 14.99 -8.25
N ARG A 71 -7.38 14.78 -7.42
CA ARG A 71 -6.26 15.72 -7.22
C ARG A 71 -4.94 15.01 -7.45
N GLU A 72 -4.04 15.64 -8.19
CA GLU A 72 -2.72 15.10 -8.53
C GLU A 72 -1.87 14.82 -7.28
N GLU A 73 -1.89 15.71 -6.29
CA GLU A 73 -1.18 15.55 -5.02
C GLU A 73 -1.48 14.23 -4.32
N LEU A 74 -2.73 13.77 -4.39
CA LEU A 74 -3.15 12.50 -3.79
C LEU A 74 -2.54 11.29 -4.54
N LEU A 75 -2.36 11.42 -5.86
CA LEU A 75 -1.69 10.40 -6.67
C LEU A 75 -0.19 10.35 -6.35
N LEU A 76 0.45 11.51 -6.18
CA LEU A 76 1.86 11.60 -5.79
C LEU A 76 2.08 10.98 -4.40
N GLN A 77 1.24 11.31 -3.42
CA GLN A 77 1.27 10.69 -2.08
C GLN A 77 1.06 9.18 -2.13
N ALA A 78 0.13 8.71 -2.98
CA ALA A 78 -0.10 7.29 -3.17
C ALA A 78 1.15 6.61 -3.73
N ARG A 79 1.73 7.14 -4.82
CA ARG A 79 2.97 6.63 -5.43
C ARG A 79 4.09 6.50 -4.41
N ASP A 80 4.32 7.54 -3.61
CA ASP A 80 5.41 7.55 -2.64
C ASP A 80 5.16 6.51 -1.53
N THR A 81 3.90 6.35 -1.12
CA THR A 81 3.49 5.27 -0.21
C THR A 81 3.76 3.89 -0.81
N PHE A 82 3.39 3.64 -2.08
CA PHE A 82 3.68 2.37 -2.76
C PHE A 82 5.17 2.07 -2.76
N ARG A 83 6.02 3.04 -3.15
CA ARG A 83 7.48 2.88 -3.19
C ARG A 83 8.08 2.61 -1.82
N SER A 84 7.50 3.17 -0.74
CA SER A 84 7.96 2.90 0.63
C SER A 84 7.68 1.46 1.07
N ILE A 85 6.62 0.83 0.55
CA ILE A 85 6.19 -0.54 0.90
C ILE A 85 6.85 -1.56 -0.04
N ASP A 86 6.99 -1.21 -1.31
CA ASP A 86 7.58 -2.01 -2.38
C ASP A 86 8.50 -1.11 -3.21
N PRO A 87 9.82 -1.09 -2.91
CA PRO A 87 10.79 -0.25 -3.61
C PRO A 87 10.89 -0.53 -5.11
N GLU A 88 10.51 -1.73 -5.56
CA GLU A 88 10.53 -2.12 -6.97
C GLU A 88 9.24 -1.70 -7.71
N PHE A 89 8.28 -1.08 -7.02
CA PHE A 89 7.03 -0.62 -7.62
C PHE A 89 7.26 0.42 -8.73
N GLN A 90 6.81 0.08 -9.94
CA GLN A 90 6.90 0.94 -11.12
C GLN A 90 5.56 1.61 -11.41
N THR A 91 5.56 2.95 -11.47
CA THR A 91 4.46 3.73 -12.07
C THR A 91 4.67 3.83 -13.57
N ARG A 92 3.63 3.55 -14.36
CA ARG A 92 3.59 3.78 -15.80
C ARG A 92 2.63 4.89 -16.13
#